data_AF-A0A4P5ZZ99-F1
#
_entry.id   AF-A0A4P5ZZ99-F1
#
_cell.length_a   1.000
_cell.length_b   1.000
_cell.length_c   1.000
_cell.angle_alpha   90.00
_cell.angle_beta   90.00
_cell.angle_gamma   90.00
#
_symmetry.space_group_name_H-M   'P 1'
#
loop_
_entity.id
_entity.type
_entity.pdbx_description
1 polymer ?
#
loop_
_entity_poly.entity_id
_entity_poly.type
_entity_poly.pdbx_seq_one_letter_code
_entity_poly.pdbx_strand_id
1 'polypeptide(L)'
;MSQPPALPTLLALLLAIRDPDVTLNSDQQEELFTIGEQLQLNPEMMDETQAKLMSVIDSNPKLNESFTKYQTVLISFLATENSENLDYLPTSKEVLERLQAGNEASQIEQRCLEPGNTPQSESLTIINCIVVPIFKSDNPPKVSKSLFQRLLEKLSQFSADSDTQPPTLPPLL
;
A
#
# COMPACT_ATOMS: atom_id res chain seq x y z
N MET A 1 16.37 16.13 -0.78
CA MET A 1 16.19 14.68 -0.62
C MET A 1 15.00 14.30 -1.48
N SER A 2 15.16 13.37 -2.42
CA SER A 2 14.08 12.98 -3.32
C SER A 2 13.00 12.24 -2.54
N GLN A 3 11.74 12.65 -2.69
CA GLN A 3 10.62 11.99 -2.04
C GLN A 3 10.55 10.51 -2.46
N PRO A 4 10.16 9.60 -1.55
CA PRO A 4 9.91 8.20 -1.91
C PRO A 4 8.75 8.14 -2.92
N PRO A 5 8.72 7.15 -3.84
CA PRO A 5 7.66 7.06 -4.83
C PRO A 5 6.27 6.93 -4.16
N ALA A 6 5.25 7.46 -4.83
CA ALA A 6 3.86 7.48 -4.34
C ALA A 6 3.36 6.10 -3.89
N LEU A 7 3.60 5.08 -4.71
CA LEU A 7 3.07 3.75 -4.52
C LEU A 7 3.66 3.01 -3.29
N PRO A 8 4.98 2.90 -3.09
CA PRO A 8 5.56 2.30 -1.89
C PRO A 8 5.04 2.89 -0.58
N THR A 9 4.81 4.21 -0.55
CA THR A 9 4.24 4.90 0.61
C THR A 9 2.81 4.42 0.90
N LEU A 10 1.97 4.33 -0.12
CA LEU A 10 0.59 3.83 0.01
C LEU A 10 0.54 2.35 0.41
N LEU A 11 1.42 1.52 -0.17
CA LEU A 11 1.52 0.10 0.18
C LEU A 11 2.01 -0.10 1.61
N ALA A 12 3.00 0.68 2.06
CA ALA A 12 3.47 0.65 3.43
C ALA A 12 2.35 1.04 4.41
N LEU A 13 1.53 2.03 4.07
CA LEU A 13 0.38 2.39 4.89
C LEU A 13 -0.65 1.27 4.97
N LEU A 14 -0.98 0.63 3.85
CA LEU A 14 -1.90 -0.53 3.84
C LEU A 14 -1.36 -1.67 4.71
N LEU A 15 -0.06 -1.95 4.66
CA LEU A 15 0.58 -2.91 5.54
C LEU A 15 0.63 -2.45 7.00
N ALA A 16 0.64 -1.15 7.28
CA ALA A 16 0.68 -0.65 8.65
C ALA A 16 -0.68 -0.69 9.33
N ILE A 17 -1.75 -0.27 8.64
CA ILE A 17 -3.10 -0.23 9.20
C ILE A 17 -3.66 -1.62 9.54
N ARG A 18 -3.06 -2.69 9.01
CA ARG A 18 -3.48 -4.07 9.31
C ARG A 18 -2.86 -4.63 10.60
N ASP A 19 -1.80 -3.99 11.11
CA ASP A 19 -1.06 -4.52 12.26
C ASP A 19 -1.99 -4.59 13.47
N PRO A 20 -1.92 -5.66 14.27
CA PRO A 20 -2.88 -5.88 15.36
C PRO A 20 -2.81 -4.81 16.45
N ASP A 21 -1.64 -4.17 16.60
CA ASP A 21 -1.41 -3.10 17.58
C ASP A 21 -1.81 -1.71 17.05
N VAL A 22 -2.24 -1.62 15.78
CA VAL A 22 -2.70 -0.40 15.15
C VAL A 22 -4.22 -0.35 15.21
N THR A 23 -4.75 0.68 15.85
CA THR A 23 -6.18 0.99 15.85
C THR A 23 -6.38 2.39 15.28
N LEU A 24 -7.27 2.52 14.30
CA LEU A 24 -7.66 3.79 13.72
C LEU A 24 -8.94 4.30 14.38
N ASN A 25 -8.94 5.54 14.86
CA ASN A 25 -10.17 6.19 15.31
C ASN A 25 -11.03 6.66 14.11
N SER A 26 -12.23 7.16 14.39
CA SER A 26 -13.17 7.61 13.35
C SER A 26 -12.58 8.72 12.47
N ASP A 27 -11.95 9.73 13.06
CA ASP A 27 -11.33 10.84 12.31
C ASP A 27 -10.22 10.34 11.37
N GLN A 28 -9.41 9.38 11.81
CA GLN A 28 -8.37 8.76 10.99
C GLN A 28 -8.95 7.92 9.85
N GLN A 29 -10.05 7.22 10.08
CA GLN A 29 -10.75 6.47 9.03
C GLN A 29 -11.39 7.42 8.00
N GLU A 30 -11.99 8.51 8.45
CA GLU A 30 -12.55 9.56 7.58
C GLU A 30 -11.46 10.26 6.75
N GLU A 31 -10.30 10.55 7.34
CA GLU A 31 -9.18 11.14 6.60
C GLU A 31 -8.62 10.16 5.57
N LEU A 32 -8.53 8.85 5.88
CA LEU A 32 -8.15 7.84 4.89
C LEU A 32 -9.16 7.75 3.74
N PHE A 33 -10.47 7.83 4.04
CA PHE A 33 -11.50 7.88 3.03
C PHE A 33 -11.32 9.10 2.12
N THR A 34 -11.11 10.28 2.72
CA THR A 34 -10.88 11.55 2.00
C THR A 34 -9.64 11.48 1.12
N ILE A 35 -8.55 10.90 1.63
CA ILE A 35 -7.33 10.62 0.85
C ILE A 35 -7.65 9.70 -0.34
N GLY A 36 -8.45 8.65 -0.11
CA GLY A 36 -8.95 7.77 -1.16
C GLY A 36 -9.73 8.53 -2.24
N GLU A 37 -10.59 9.47 -1.87
CA GLU A 37 -11.31 10.34 -2.82
C GLU A 37 -10.37 11.26 -3.61
N GLN A 38 -9.35 11.83 -2.96
CA GLN A 38 -8.37 12.69 -3.63
C GLN A 38 -7.53 11.91 -4.64
N LEU A 39 -7.04 10.74 -4.25
CA LEU A 39 -6.34 9.80 -5.15
C LEU A 39 -7.24 9.35 -6.30
N GLN A 40 -8.53 9.17 -6.04
CA GLN A 40 -9.51 8.80 -7.05
C GLN A 40 -9.73 9.92 -8.09
N LEU A 41 -9.62 11.19 -7.69
CA LEU A 41 -9.84 12.33 -8.58
C LEU A 41 -8.57 12.71 -9.35
N ASN A 42 -7.42 12.73 -8.68
CA ASN A 42 -6.14 13.13 -9.24
C ASN A 42 -5.00 12.29 -8.65
N PRO A 43 -4.78 11.05 -9.14
CA PRO A 43 -3.74 10.17 -8.60
C PRO A 43 -2.31 10.71 -8.82
N GLU A 44 -2.15 11.65 -9.75
CA GLU A 44 -0.87 12.32 -10.05
C GLU A 44 -0.54 13.44 -9.04
N MET A 45 -1.51 13.94 -8.27
CA MET A 45 -1.33 14.95 -7.22
C MET A 45 -0.95 14.32 -5.88
N MET A 46 -0.05 13.33 -5.92
CA MET A 46 0.36 12.61 -4.72
C MET A 46 1.04 13.55 -3.71
N ASP A 47 1.77 14.57 -4.14
CA ASP A 47 2.48 15.48 -3.23
C ASP A 47 1.53 16.21 -2.27
N GLU A 48 0.37 16.65 -2.76
CA GLU A 48 -0.66 17.27 -1.91
C GLU A 48 -1.33 16.26 -0.99
N THR A 49 -1.52 15.04 -1.49
CA THR A 49 -2.10 13.93 -0.73
C THR A 49 -1.14 13.40 0.35
N GLN A 50 0.17 13.49 0.10
CA GLN A 50 1.21 12.98 0.97
C GLN A 50 1.24 13.72 2.31
N ALA A 51 1.07 15.04 2.31
CA ALA A 51 1.06 15.81 3.56
C ALA A 51 -0.07 15.36 4.51
N LYS A 52 -1.28 15.13 3.95
CA LYS A 52 -2.42 14.60 4.72
C LYS A 52 -2.16 13.19 5.20
N LEU A 53 -1.63 12.34 4.33
CA LEU A 53 -1.28 10.97 4.66
C LEU A 53 -0.27 10.90 5.81
N MET A 54 0.78 11.72 5.76
CA MET A 54 1.76 11.82 6.84
C MET A 54 1.12 12.37 8.12
N SER A 55 0.20 13.34 8.04
CA SER A 55 -0.53 13.82 9.22
C SER A 55 -1.33 12.72 9.91
N VAL A 56 -1.99 11.82 9.16
CA VAL A 56 -2.68 10.66 9.74
C VAL A 56 -1.69 9.73 10.44
N ILE A 57 -0.58 9.42 9.78
CA ILE A 57 0.48 8.54 10.29
C ILE A 57 1.07 9.11 11.59
N ASP A 58 1.47 10.39 11.58
CA ASP A 58 2.15 11.04 12.69
C ASP A 58 1.23 11.25 13.91
N SER A 59 -0.08 11.37 13.68
CA SER A 59 -1.09 11.45 14.75
C SER A 59 -1.28 10.16 15.54
N ASN A 60 -0.77 9.02 15.04
CA ASN A 60 -0.92 7.71 15.64
C ASN A 60 0.44 7.03 15.80
N PRO A 61 1.04 7.06 17.02
CA PRO A 61 2.38 6.53 17.25
C PRO A 61 2.56 5.07 16.81
N LYS A 62 1.53 4.23 16.99
CA LYS A 62 1.57 2.83 16.59
C LYS A 62 1.50 2.66 15.08
N LEU A 63 0.69 3.46 14.41
CA LEU A 63 0.66 3.52 12.96
C LEU A 63 2.02 3.99 12.41
N ASN A 64 2.62 5.02 12.99
CA ASN A 64 3.92 5.55 12.57
C ASN A 64 5.04 4.51 12.72
N GLU A 65 5.12 3.85 13.87
CA GLU A 65 6.06 2.76 14.13
C GLU A 65 5.91 1.64 13.08
N SER A 66 4.69 1.18 12.85
CA SER A 66 4.37 0.12 11.88
C SER A 66 4.63 0.56 10.43
N PHE A 67 4.25 1.78 10.07
CA PHE A 67 4.49 2.37 8.76
C PHE A 67 5.98 2.45 8.44
N THR A 68 6.78 3.00 9.37
CA THR A 68 8.24 3.13 9.19
C THR A 68 8.90 1.76 8.98
N LYS A 69 8.48 0.76 9.75
CA LYS A 69 8.92 -0.63 9.59
C LYS A 69 8.64 -1.15 8.18
N TYR A 70 7.39 -1.07 7.71
CA TYR A 70 7.03 -1.60 6.40
C TYR A 70 7.60 -0.79 5.25
N GLN A 71 7.68 0.53 5.37
CA GLN A 71 8.26 1.41 4.36
C GLN A 71 9.73 1.05 4.12
N THR A 72 10.50 0.84 5.19
CA THR A 72 11.91 0.46 5.10
C THR A 72 12.10 -0.86 4.36
N VAL A 73 11.33 -1.89 4.74
CA VAL A 73 11.43 -3.21 4.12
C VAL A 73 10.95 -3.18 2.66
N LEU A 74 9.85 -2.48 2.36
CA LEU A 74 9.32 -2.35 1.00
C LEU A 74 10.30 -1.63 0.06
N ILE A 75 10.93 -0.53 0.50
CA ILE A 75 11.89 0.19 -0.32
C ILE A 75 13.07 -0.72 -0.68
N SER A 76 13.61 -1.45 0.31
CA SER A 76 14.71 -2.40 0.08
C SER A 76 14.29 -3.53 -0.86
N PHE A 77 13.12 -4.13 -0.62
CA PHE A 77 12.56 -5.22 -1.42
C PHE A 77 12.39 -4.82 -2.91
N LEU A 78 11.78 -3.66 -3.16
CA LEU A 78 11.55 -3.12 -4.51
C LEU A 78 12.84 -2.68 -5.22
N ALA A 79 13.92 -2.45 -4.49
CA ALA A 79 15.23 -2.13 -5.07
C ALA A 79 16.03 -3.38 -5.48
N THR A 80 15.73 -4.55 -4.89
CA THR A 80 16.48 -5.80 -5.09
C THR A 80 15.80 -6.85 -5.96
N GLU A 81 14.48 -7.05 -5.83
CA GLU A 81 13.75 -7.73 -6.89
C GLU A 81 13.64 -6.74 -8.05
N ASN A 82 13.87 -7.19 -9.29
CA ASN A 82 13.53 -6.39 -10.48
C ASN A 82 12.20 -5.70 -10.21
N SER A 83 12.21 -4.37 -10.19
CA SER A 83 11.30 -3.42 -9.51
C SER A 83 9.81 -3.50 -9.89
N GLU A 84 9.42 -4.58 -10.57
CA GLU A 84 8.15 -4.86 -11.21
C GLU A 84 7.54 -6.19 -10.74
N ASN A 85 8.17 -6.96 -9.83
CA ASN A 85 7.57 -8.21 -9.32
C ASN A 85 6.48 -7.91 -8.26
N LEU A 86 5.40 -7.28 -8.73
CA LEU A 86 4.21 -6.92 -7.96
C LEU A 86 3.16 -8.05 -7.94
N ASP A 87 3.54 -9.25 -8.38
CA ASP A 87 2.72 -10.47 -8.41
C ASP A 87 2.15 -10.87 -7.03
N TYR A 88 2.75 -10.35 -5.95
CA TYR A 88 2.31 -10.59 -4.58
C TYR A 88 1.23 -9.62 -4.09
N LEU A 89 0.92 -8.58 -4.87
CA LEU A 89 -0.21 -7.70 -4.62
C LEU A 89 -1.53 -8.42 -4.92
N PRO A 90 -2.62 -8.06 -4.21
CA PRO A 90 -3.95 -8.55 -4.58
C PRO A 90 -4.34 -8.06 -5.98
N THR A 91 -5.04 -8.88 -6.73
CA THR A 91 -5.64 -8.50 -8.01
C THR A 91 -6.87 -7.64 -7.77
N SER A 92 -7.24 -6.83 -8.77
CA SER A 92 -8.49 -6.04 -8.74
C SER A 92 -9.72 -6.90 -8.48
N LYS A 93 -9.74 -8.13 -9.01
CA LYS A 93 -10.80 -9.12 -8.77
C LYS A 93 -10.88 -9.53 -7.30
N GLU A 94 -9.76 -9.82 -6.65
CA GLU A 94 -9.73 -10.19 -5.23
C GLU A 94 -10.18 -9.04 -4.33
N VAL A 95 -9.77 -7.80 -4.66
CA VAL A 95 -10.24 -6.58 -3.97
C VAL A 95 -11.75 -6.46 -4.10
N LEU A 96 -12.27 -6.61 -5.32
CA LEU A 96 -13.68 -6.52 -5.61
C LEU A 96 -14.50 -7.58 -4.88
N GLU A 97 -14.11 -8.86 -4.96
CA GLU A 97 -14.78 -9.96 -4.25
C GLU A 97 -14.82 -9.72 -2.74
N ARG A 98 -13.77 -9.10 -2.19
CA ARG A 98 -13.68 -8.81 -0.76
C ARG A 98 -14.56 -7.66 -0.31
N LEU A 99 -14.80 -6.69 -1.20
CA LEU A 99 -15.63 -5.50 -0.97
C LEU A 99 -17.10 -5.70 -1.39
N GLN A 100 -17.39 -6.67 -2.27
CA GLN A 100 -18.72 -7.12 -2.69
C GLN A 100 -19.62 -7.65 -1.57
N ALA A 101 -19.11 -7.77 -0.34
CA ALA A 101 -19.94 -7.93 0.85
C ALA A 101 -20.77 -6.66 1.19
N GLY A 102 -20.65 -5.56 0.42
CA GLY A 102 -21.45 -4.33 0.48
C GLY A 102 -21.63 -3.66 -0.91
N ASN A 103 -22.41 -2.57 -0.97
CA ASN A 103 -22.84 -1.85 -2.19
C ASN A 103 -21.72 -1.18 -3.03
N GLU A 104 -20.44 -1.34 -2.67
CA GLU A 104 -19.31 -0.62 -3.28
C GLU A 104 -18.75 -1.27 -4.57
N ALA A 105 -19.21 -2.48 -4.89
CA ALA A 105 -18.70 -3.28 -6.00
C ALA A 105 -18.81 -2.59 -7.38
N SER A 106 -19.91 -1.90 -7.64
CA SER A 106 -20.20 -1.33 -8.96
C SER A 106 -19.28 -0.15 -9.33
N GLN A 107 -18.72 0.56 -8.34
CA GLN A 107 -17.79 1.68 -8.58
C GLN A 107 -16.36 1.19 -8.87
N ILE A 108 -15.97 0.05 -8.29
CA ILE A 108 -14.66 -0.57 -8.49
C ILE A 108 -14.60 -1.23 -9.88
N GLU A 109 -15.64 -1.96 -10.26
CA GLU A 109 -15.74 -2.60 -11.59
C GLU A 109 -15.61 -1.58 -12.72
N GLN A 110 -16.30 -0.44 -12.64
CA GLN A 110 -16.21 0.59 -13.69
C GLN A 110 -14.78 1.10 -13.89
N ARG A 111 -13.96 1.25 -12.84
CA ARG A 111 -12.64 1.88 -12.98
C ARG A 111 -11.48 0.94 -13.24
N CYS A 112 -11.55 -0.29 -12.75
CA CYS A 112 -10.56 -1.30 -13.13
C CYS A 112 -10.74 -1.79 -14.57
N LEU A 113 -11.94 -1.61 -15.13
CA LEU A 113 -12.28 -2.07 -16.47
C LEU A 113 -12.48 -0.93 -17.49
N GLU A 114 -12.60 0.34 -17.10
CA GLU A 114 -12.76 1.41 -18.10
C GLU A 114 -11.48 1.56 -18.94
N PRO A 115 -11.50 1.13 -20.22
CA PRO A 115 -10.37 1.25 -21.11
C PRO A 115 -10.44 2.66 -21.69
N GLY A 116 -10.10 3.65 -20.88
CA GLY A 116 -9.83 4.99 -21.39
C GLY A 116 -8.48 4.98 -22.09
N ASN A 117 -8.47 4.68 -23.40
CA ASN A 117 -7.46 4.81 -24.49
C ASN A 117 -6.02 5.34 -24.23
N THR A 118 -5.48 5.23 -23.02
CA THR A 118 -4.15 5.68 -22.61
C THR A 118 -3.52 4.55 -21.80
N PRO A 119 -2.29 4.12 -22.12
CA PRO A 119 -1.57 3.17 -21.30
C PRO A 119 -1.39 3.77 -19.90
N GLN A 120 -2.18 3.32 -18.93
CA GLN A 120 -1.99 3.69 -17.54
C GLN A 120 -0.73 2.98 -17.03
N SER A 121 0.11 3.69 -16.26
CA SER A 121 1.23 3.04 -15.61
C SER A 121 0.72 2.00 -14.62
N GLU A 122 1.48 0.91 -14.43
CA GLU A 122 1.12 -0.15 -13.49
C GLU A 122 0.85 0.40 -12.07
N SER A 123 1.61 1.42 -11.67
CA SER A 123 1.39 2.12 -10.39
C SER A 123 0.02 2.79 -10.29
N LEU A 124 -0.45 3.44 -11.36
CA LEU A 124 -1.78 4.07 -11.38
C LEU A 124 -2.89 3.02 -11.32
N THR A 125 -2.70 1.89 -12.01
CA THR A 125 -3.62 0.75 -11.91
C THR A 125 -3.71 0.25 -10.48
N ILE A 126 -2.57 0.06 -9.80
CA ILE A 126 -2.55 -0.41 -8.41
C ILE A 126 -3.22 0.60 -7.47
N ILE A 127 -2.94 1.89 -7.62
CA ILE A 127 -3.56 2.93 -6.79
C ILE A 127 -5.09 2.91 -6.97
N ASN A 128 -5.57 2.92 -8.22
CA ASN A 128 -7.00 3.00 -8.50
C ASN A 128 -7.77 1.71 -8.19
N CYS A 129 -7.17 0.54 -8.44
CA CYS A 129 -7.84 -0.75 -8.30
C CYS A 129 -7.66 -1.42 -6.95
N ILE A 130 -6.65 -1.04 -6.19
CA ILE A 130 -6.29 -1.71 -4.94
C ILE A 130 -6.29 -0.71 -3.80
N VAL A 131 -5.53 0.38 -3.88
CA VAL A 131 -5.37 1.31 -2.75
C VAL A 131 -6.67 2.07 -2.46
N VAL A 132 -7.21 2.75 -3.47
CA VAL A 132 -8.41 3.59 -3.33
C VAL A 132 -9.60 2.80 -2.77
N PRO A 133 -9.96 1.61 -3.31
CA PRO A 133 -11.09 0.83 -2.78
C PRO A 133 -10.90 0.42 -1.32
N ILE A 134 -9.67 0.13 -0.90
CA ILE A 134 -9.41 -0.29 0.48
C ILE A 134 -9.51 0.90 1.44
N PHE A 135 -8.94 2.04 1.07
CA PHE A 135 -9.04 3.27 1.87
C PHE A 135 -10.48 3.75 2.05
N LYS A 136 -11.32 3.56 1.02
CA LYS A 136 -12.72 3.97 1.05
C LYS A 136 -13.66 2.96 1.72
N SER A 137 -13.20 1.75 2.02
CA SER A 137 -14.04 0.73 2.63
C SER A 137 -14.42 1.06 4.08
N ASP A 138 -15.53 0.50 4.56
CA ASP A 138 -16.02 0.68 5.94
C ASP A 138 -15.01 0.26 7.03
N ASN A 139 -14.05 -0.61 6.70
CA ASN A 139 -13.03 -1.05 7.64
C ASN A 139 -11.72 -1.35 6.90
N PRO A 140 -10.93 -0.30 6.59
CA PRO A 140 -9.68 -0.43 5.84
C PRO A 140 -8.67 -1.40 6.49
N PRO A 141 -8.47 -1.39 7.83
CA PRO A 141 -7.63 -2.39 8.51
C PRO A 141 -8.03 -3.84 8.21
N LYS A 142 -9.32 -4.15 8.31
CA LYS A 142 -9.84 -5.52 8.12
C LYS A 142 -9.71 -5.97 6.66
N VAL A 143 -9.97 -5.08 5.71
CA VAL A 143 -9.86 -5.38 4.28
C VAL A 143 -8.38 -5.56 3.90
N SER A 144 -7.52 -4.64 4.30
CA SER A 144 -6.07 -4.73 4.08
C SER A 144 -5.51 -6.03 4.65
N LYS A 145 -5.88 -6.38 5.89
CA LYS A 145 -5.43 -7.61 6.54
C LYS A 145 -5.73 -8.87 5.73
N SER A 146 -6.89 -8.95 5.08
CA SER A 146 -7.27 -10.11 4.28
C SER A 146 -6.58 -10.18 2.91
N LEU A 147 -6.22 -9.04 2.31
CA LEU A 147 -5.71 -9.00 0.94
C LEU A 147 -4.17 -9.03 0.87
N PHE A 148 -3.49 -8.46 1.86
CA PHE A 148 -2.03 -8.27 1.83
C PHE A 148 -1.23 -9.37 2.52
N GLN A 149 -1.85 -10.51 2.84
CA GLN A 149 -1.16 -11.62 3.50
C GLN A 149 0.02 -12.16 2.67
N ARG A 150 -0.17 -12.32 1.35
CA ARG A 150 0.87 -12.80 0.43
C ARG A 150 2.09 -11.89 0.39
N LEU A 151 1.88 -10.58 0.25
CA LEU A 151 2.96 -9.59 0.27
C LEU A 151 3.75 -9.65 1.59
N LEU A 152 3.05 -9.72 2.73
CA LEU A 152 3.71 -9.78 4.03
C LEU A 152 4.58 -11.02 4.21
N GLU A 153 4.12 -12.19 3.75
CA GLU A 153 4.90 -13.43 3.77
C GLU A 153 6.18 -13.29 2.95
N LYS A 154 6.10 -12.63 1.79
CA LYS A 154 7.28 -12.36 0.96
C LYS A 154 8.26 -11.37 1.56
N LEU A 155 7.77 -10.27 2.13
CA LEU A 155 8.63 -9.32 2.85
C LEU A 155 9.31 -9.99 4.06
N SER A 156 8.62 -10.92 4.73
CA SER A 156 9.20 -11.68 5.84
C SER A 156 10.29 -12.64 5.38
N GLN A 157 10.09 -13.36 4.27
CA GLN A 157 11.11 -14.21 3.65
C GLN A 157 12.33 -13.39 3.23
N PHE A 158 12.11 -12.28 2.53
CA PHE A 158 13.16 -11.37 2.10
C PHE A 158 14.03 -10.85 3.27
N SER A 159 13.39 -10.48 4.37
CA SER A 159 14.10 -10.00 5.56
C SER A 159 14.94 -11.12 6.20
N ALA A 160 14.40 -12.34 6.29
CA ALA A 160 15.13 -13.49 6.83
C ALA A 160 16.31 -13.93 5.95
N ASP A 161 16.17 -13.84 4.62
CA ASP A 161 17.24 -14.15 3.66
C ASP A 161 18.35 -13.08 3.71
N SER A 162 18.00 -11.82 3.99
CA SER A 162 18.97 -10.73 4.16
C SER A 162 19.82 -10.89 5.42
N ASP A 163 19.26 -11.46 6.50
CA ASP A 163 19.98 -11.74 7.75
C ASP A 163 20.90 -12.96 7.68
N THR A 164 20.71 -13.86 6.70
CA THR A 164 21.51 -15.09 6.56
C THR A 164 22.75 -14.92 5.66
N GLN A 165 22.99 -13.74 5.09
CA GLN A 165 24.17 -13.47 4.29
C GLN A 165 25.34 -13.00 5.19
N PRO A 166 26.41 -13.81 5.39
CA PRO A 166 27.55 -13.36 6.17
C PRO A 166 28.27 -12.21 5.44
N PRO A 167 28.88 -11.24 6.16
CA PRO A 167 29.68 -10.21 5.53
C PRO A 167 30.87 -10.88 4.82
N THR A 168 30.82 -10.94 3.50
CA THR A 168 31.97 -11.31 2.67
C THR A 168 32.99 -10.19 2.76
N LEU A 169 33.87 -10.29 3.77
CA LEU A 169 35.10 -9.53 3.78
C LEU A 169 35.89 -9.91 2.52
N PRO A 170 36.28 -8.95 1.66
CA PRO A 170 37.17 -9.24 0.56
C PRO A 170 38.53 -9.70 1.13
N PRO A 171 39.19 -10.70 0.50
CA PRO A 171 40.51 -11.11 0.95
C PRO A 171 41.47 -9.93 0.82
N LEU A 172 42.10 -9.56 1.94
CA LEU A 172 43.24 -8.66 1.96
C LEU A 172 44.37 -9.30 1.16
N LEU A 173 44.73 -8.69 0.03
CA LEU A 173 45.96 -8.96 -0.73
C LEU A 173 47.14 -8.25 -0.06
#